data_AF-A0A840HSI0-F1
#
_entry.id   AF-A0A840HSI0-F1
#
_cell.length_a   1.000
_cell.length_b   1.000
_cell.length_c   1.000
_cell.angle_alpha   90.00
_cell.angle_beta   90.00
_cell.angle_gamma   90.00
#
_symmetry.space_group_name_H-M   'P 1'
#
loop_
_entity.id
_entity.type
_entity.pdbx_description
1 polymer ?
#
loop_
_entity_poly.entity_id
_entity_poly.type
_entity_poly.pdbx_seq_one_letter_code
_entity_poly.pdbx_strand_id
1 'polypeptide(L)'
;MTDKLLSRIAEALERLAPLPAPATDLHAFPAYLWDGEAIQPIQDFAPIPYDLLTGIDTQKLQLLENSRRLAAGHAAHDVLLWGARGTGKSVSISSVVGKLQQEGQDIALVQFATDRLKTLPDLFTLLRGKKRPFILFIDDLGFDDAGGDARAFRSLLQGSATARLDNVRLYVTSNRRHIVPRNMGEQDDPINKRDVVDDKMALSDRFGLSLGFHNIDQDAYLAIVSGYAAHYSLPFDPQEAVQWATVRGSRSGRVAWQYVVELAGRKGMRI
;
A
#
# COMPACT_ATOMS: atom_id res chain seq x y z
N MET A 1 51.93 14.02 9.25
CA MET A 1 51.58 13.41 7.94
C MET A 1 51.35 14.55 6.96
N THR A 2 51.98 14.51 5.79
CA THR A 2 51.96 15.62 4.81
C THR A 2 50.64 15.66 4.06
N ASP A 3 50.11 16.87 3.87
CA ASP A 3 48.83 17.15 3.18
C ASP A 3 48.73 16.46 1.80
N LYS A 4 49.87 16.41 1.09
CA LYS A 4 50.03 15.68 -0.19
C LYS A 4 49.70 14.19 -0.11
N LEU A 5 49.98 13.54 1.02
CA LEU A 5 49.68 12.12 1.21
C LEU A 5 48.18 11.92 1.46
N LEU A 6 47.56 12.83 2.21
CA LEU A 6 46.11 12.82 2.46
C LEU A 6 45.33 13.08 1.16
N SER A 7 45.75 14.05 0.33
CA SER A 7 45.13 14.28 -0.99
C SER A 7 45.27 13.06 -1.91
N ARG A 8 46.44 12.41 -1.97
CA ARG A 8 46.62 11.19 -2.78
C ARG A 8 45.74 10.03 -2.32
N ILE A 9 45.50 9.90 -1.02
CA ILE A 9 44.60 8.88 -0.47
C ILE A 9 43.14 9.23 -0.81
N ALA A 10 42.73 10.49 -0.64
CA ALA A 10 41.39 10.95 -1.01
C ALA A 10 41.08 10.74 -2.49
N GLU A 11 41.98 11.14 -3.40
CA GLU A 11 41.83 10.94 -4.84
C GLU A 11 41.81 9.46 -5.26
N ALA A 12 42.50 8.59 -4.51
CA ALA A 12 42.48 7.16 -4.76
C ALA A 12 41.17 6.52 -4.26
N LEU A 13 40.64 6.99 -3.13
CA LEU A 13 39.33 6.58 -2.60
C LEU A 13 38.18 7.06 -3.49
N GLU A 14 38.23 8.29 -4.02
CA GLU A 14 37.24 8.81 -4.97
C GLU A 14 37.21 8.02 -6.29
N ARG A 15 38.37 7.52 -6.75
CA ARG A 15 38.45 6.65 -7.94
C ARG A 15 37.93 5.23 -7.70
N LEU A 16 37.90 4.79 -6.45
CA LEU A 16 37.35 3.48 -6.04
C LEU A 16 35.87 3.57 -5.68
N ALA A 17 35.37 4.76 -5.36
CA ALA A 17 33.96 4.99 -5.12
C ALA A 17 33.20 4.83 -6.45
N PRO A 18 32.19 3.95 -6.53
CA PRO A 18 31.33 3.90 -7.71
C PRO A 18 30.68 5.28 -7.90
N LEU A 19 30.58 5.71 -9.16
CA LEU A 19 29.87 6.95 -9.49
C LEU A 19 28.49 6.93 -8.83
N PRO A 20 28.07 8.03 -8.17
CA PRO A 20 26.72 8.11 -7.63
C PRO A 20 25.73 7.79 -8.74
N ALA A 21 24.81 6.86 -8.48
CA ALA A 21 23.77 6.56 -9.46
C ALA A 21 23.03 7.88 -9.79
N PRO A 22 22.74 8.14 -11.09
CA PRO A 22 22.02 9.34 -11.46
C PRO A 22 20.69 9.40 -10.71
N ALA A 23 20.34 10.59 -10.22
CA ALA A 23 19.11 10.78 -9.47
C ALA A 23 17.90 10.36 -10.33
N THR A 24 17.09 9.44 -9.82
CA THR A 24 15.88 8.97 -10.49
C THR A 24 14.93 10.14 -10.77
N ASP A 25 14.49 10.29 -12.02
CA ASP A 25 13.49 11.28 -12.39
C ASP A 25 12.12 10.87 -11.84
N LEU A 26 11.60 11.67 -10.90
CA LEU A 26 10.33 11.45 -10.23
C LEU A 26 9.10 11.77 -11.10
N HIS A 27 9.29 12.27 -12.32
CA HIS A 27 8.22 12.50 -13.29
C HIS A 27 8.18 11.43 -14.41
N ALA A 28 9.22 10.63 -14.56
CA ALA A 28 9.35 9.72 -15.70
C ALA A 28 8.50 8.43 -15.59
N PHE A 29 8.21 7.96 -14.37
CA PHE A 29 7.55 6.67 -14.15
C PHE A 29 6.23 6.79 -13.37
N PRO A 30 5.27 5.88 -13.60
CA PRO A 30 3.98 5.87 -12.90
C PRO A 30 4.09 5.39 -11.43
N ALA A 31 5.12 4.62 -11.10
CA ALA A 31 5.34 4.13 -9.75
C ALA A 31 6.83 3.93 -9.43
N TYR A 32 7.14 3.91 -8.14
CA TYR A 32 8.49 3.79 -7.61
C TYR A 32 8.51 2.89 -6.37
N LEU A 33 9.69 2.33 -6.07
CA LEU A 33 10.00 1.63 -4.83
C LEU A 33 11.05 2.43 -4.06
N TRP A 34 10.83 2.63 -2.76
CA TRP A 34 11.85 3.09 -1.84
C TRP A 34 12.48 1.89 -1.11
N ASP A 35 13.77 1.67 -1.34
CA ASP A 35 14.53 0.55 -0.77
C ASP A 35 15.17 0.86 0.61
N GLY A 36 15.05 2.11 1.07
CA GLY A 36 15.69 2.60 2.29
C GLY A 36 16.82 3.60 2.03
N GLU A 37 17.39 3.61 0.83
CA GLU A 37 18.53 4.47 0.46
C GLU A 37 18.21 5.32 -0.78
N ALA A 38 17.55 4.72 -1.77
CA ALA A 38 17.23 5.36 -3.03
C ALA A 38 15.80 5.04 -3.49
N ILE A 39 15.27 5.93 -4.33
CA ILE A 39 14.01 5.71 -5.04
C ILE A 39 14.31 5.04 -6.39
N GLN A 40 13.69 3.90 -6.63
CA GLN A 40 13.86 3.10 -7.84
C GLN A 40 12.58 3.13 -8.68
N PRO A 41 12.66 3.29 -10.01
CA PRO A 41 11.48 3.25 -10.86
C PRO A 41 10.92 1.82 -10.96
N ILE A 42 9.60 1.69 -10.92
CA ILE A 42 8.90 0.44 -11.25
C ILE A 42 8.57 0.48 -12.74
N GLN A 43 9.32 -0.28 -13.56
CA GLN A 43 9.18 -0.25 -15.02
C GLN A 43 7.84 -0.83 -15.49
N ASP A 44 7.41 -1.96 -14.91
CA ASP A 44 6.19 -2.67 -15.31
C ASP A 44 5.05 -2.45 -14.30
N PHE A 45 4.67 -1.18 -14.08
CA PHE A 45 3.53 -0.87 -13.24
C PHE A 45 2.20 -1.17 -13.95
N ALA A 46 1.70 -2.40 -13.80
CA ALA A 46 0.44 -2.87 -14.37
C ALA A 46 -0.53 -3.29 -13.25
N PRO A 47 -1.22 -2.32 -12.59
CA PRO A 47 -2.20 -2.66 -11.57
C PRO A 47 -3.44 -3.33 -12.19
N ILE A 48 -4.15 -4.11 -11.37
CA ILE A 48 -5.44 -4.70 -11.77
C ILE A 48 -6.40 -3.57 -12.14
N PRO A 49 -7.17 -3.66 -13.24
CA PRO A 49 -8.16 -2.65 -13.59
C PRO A 49 -9.14 -2.39 -12.44
N TYR A 50 -9.37 -1.10 -12.15
CA TYR A 50 -10.23 -0.66 -11.04
C TYR A 50 -11.65 -1.26 -11.07
N ASP A 51 -12.19 -1.46 -12.27
CA ASP A 51 -13.54 -1.98 -12.46
C ASP A 51 -13.65 -3.48 -12.12
N LEU A 52 -12.54 -4.22 -12.06
CA LEU A 52 -12.54 -5.63 -11.64
C LEU A 52 -12.57 -5.80 -10.12
N LEU A 53 -12.31 -4.74 -9.36
CA LEU A 53 -12.41 -4.76 -7.91
C LEU A 53 -13.87 -4.89 -7.49
N THR A 54 -14.30 -6.10 -7.18
CA THR A 54 -15.70 -6.44 -6.89
C THR A 54 -15.91 -6.64 -5.38
N GLY A 55 -17.05 -6.20 -4.85
CA GLY A 55 -17.43 -6.42 -3.44
C GLY A 55 -16.76 -5.46 -2.45
N ILE A 56 -16.05 -4.44 -2.94
CA ILE A 56 -15.41 -3.38 -2.15
C ILE A 56 -15.73 -2.00 -2.73
N ASP A 57 -16.89 -1.86 -3.37
CA ASP A 57 -17.28 -0.68 -4.16
C ASP A 57 -17.26 0.62 -3.35
N THR A 58 -17.79 0.59 -2.13
CA THR A 58 -17.74 1.73 -1.21
C THR A 58 -16.30 2.13 -0.87
N GLN A 59 -15.46 1.17 -0.51
CA GLN A 59 -14.06 1.40 -0.13
C GLN A 59 -13.26 1.95 -1.32
N LYS A 60 -13.37 1.33 -2.50
CA LYS A 60 -12.63 1.77 -3.70
C LYS A 60 -13.12 3.14 -4.20
N LEU A 61 -14.39 3.48 -4.01
CA LEU A 61 -14.92 4.81 -4.39
C LEU A 61 -14.39 5.90 -3.46
N GLN A 62 -14.43 5.67 -2.14
CA GLN A 62 -13.86 6.60 -1.16
C GLN A 62 -12.35 6.80 -1.36
N LEU A 63 -11.63 5.70 -1.63
CA LEU A 63 -10.20 5.74 -1.92
C LEU A 63 -9.91 6.54 -3.20
N LEU A 64 -10.68 6.29 -4.27
CA LEU A 64 -10.55 7.00 -5.55
C LEU A 64 -10.79 8.50 -5.39
N GLU A 65 -11.86 8.88 -4.69
CA GLU A 65 -12.21 10.29 -4.51
C GLU A 65 -11.17 11.03 -3.66
N ASN A 66 -10.67 10.42 -2.58
CA ASN A 66 -9.58 10.98 -1.80
C ASN A 66 -8.29 11.15 -2.63
N SER A 67 -7.92 10.13 -3.42
CA SER A 67 -6.75 10.18 -4.29
C SER A 67 -6.90 11.21 -5.41
N ARG A 68 -8.11 11.40 -5.95
CA ARG A 68 -8.41 12.42 -6.97
C ARG A 68 -8.20 13.83 -6.43
N ARG A 69 -8.61 14.09 -5.18
CA ARG A 69 -8.35 15.38 -4.52
C ARG A 69 -6.86 15.65 -4.42
N LEU A 70 -6.07 14.66 -4.00
CA LEU A 70 -4.61 14.77 -3.97
C LEU A 70 -4.04 15.04 -5.36
N ALA A 71 -4.49 14.32 -6.39
CA ALA A 71 -4.06 14.52 -7.77
C ALA A 71 -4.31 15.96 -8.27
N ALA A 72 -5.43 16.55 -7.85
CA ALA A 72 -5.79 17.94 -8.14
C ALA A 72 -5.08 18.99 -7.25
N GLY A 73 -4.21 18.57 -6.31
CA GLY A 73 -3.56 19.47 -5.35
C GLY A 73 -4.48 19.99 -4.23
N HIS A 74 -5.64 19.35 -4.04
CA HIS A 74 -6.58 19.68 -2.97
C HIS A 74 -6.27 18.93 -1.66
N ALA A 75 -6.90 19.36 -0.57
CA ALA A 75 -6.84 18.65 0.70
C ALA A 75 -7.36 17.21 0.57
N ALA A 76 -6.58 16.27 1.08
CA ALA A 76 -6.84 14.84 1.06
C ALA A 76 -6.36 14.24 2.39
N HIS A 77 -6.89 13.08 2.75
CA HIS A 77 -6.52 12.37 3.97
C HIS A 77 -5.42 11.35 3.73
N ASP A 78 -4.60 11.14 4.75
CA ASP A 78 -3.87 9.87 4.88
C ASP A 78 -4.89 8.75 5.15
N VAL A 79 -4.65 7.58 4.57
CA VAL A 79 -5.63 6.49 4.52
C VAL A 79 -5.11 5.24 5.23
N LEU A 80 -5.91 4.68 6.11
CA LEU A 80 -5.69 3.36 6.71
C LEU A 80 -6.67 2.34 6.12
N LEU A 81 -6.15 1.28 5.51
CA LEU A 81 -6.93 0.15 5.02
C LEU A 81 -6.70 -1.03 5.96
N TRP A 82 -7.73 -1.46 6.67
CA TRP A 82 -7.58 -2.49 7.70
C TRP A 82 -8.55 -3.65 7.49
N GLY A 83 -8.24 -4.80 8.09
CA GLY A 83 -9.12 -5.97 8.09
C GLY A 83 -8.51 -7.19 7.41
N ALA A 84 -9.35 -8.08 6.88
CA ALA A 84 -8.95 -9.46 6.59
C ALA A 84 -7.90 -9.55 5.47
N ARG A 85 -7.08 -10.61 5.49
CA ARG A 85 -6.03 -10.85 4.47
C ARG A 85 -6.68 -11.25 3.14
N GLY A 86 -6.08 -10.82 2.03
CA GLY A 86 -6.52 -11.24 0.68
C GLY A 86 -7.83 -10.61 0.19
N THR A 87 -8.35 -9.58 0.87
CA THR A 87 -9.60 -8.87 0.51
C THR A 87 -9.40 -7.73 -0.49
N GLY A 88 -8.17 -7.50 -0.96
CA GLY A 88 -7.88 -6.48 -1.97
C GLY A 88 -7.40 -5.13 -1.44
N LYS A 89 -6.99 -5.02 -0.17
CA LYS A 89 -6.46 -3.75 0.40
C LYS A 89 -5.33 -3.14 -0.44
N SER A 90 -4.21 -3.85 -0.59
CA SER A 90 -3.03 -3.37 -1.33
C SER A 90 -3.33 -3.17 -2.81
N VAL A 91 -4.12 -4.08 -3.41
CA VAL A 91 -4.54 -3.98 -4.82
C VAL A 91 -5.40 -2.75 -5.05
N SER A 92 -6.31 -2.40 -4.13
CA SER A 92 -7.18 -1.24 -4.30
C SER A 92 -6.40 0.07 -4.43
N ILE A 93 -5.27 0.20 -3.73
CA ILE A 93 -4.40 1.36 -3.79
C ILE A 93 -3.77 1.49 -5.18
N SER A 94 -3.13 0.42 -5.66
CA SER A 94 -2.46 0.45 -6.96
C SER A 94 -3.46 0.58 -8.12
N SER A 95 -4.63 -0.06 -8.03
CA SER A 95 -5.73 0.08 -9.01
C SER A 95 -6.31 1.49 -9.07
N VAL A 96 -6.47 2.16 -7.91
CA VAL A 96 -6.92 3.57 -7.87
C VAL A 96 -5.91 4.49 -8.52
N VAL A 97 -4.62 4.32 -8.24
CA VAL A 97 -3.55 5.09 -8.91
C VAL A 97 -3.58 4.85 -10.41
N GLY A 98 -3.64 3.58 -10.84
CA GLY A 98 -3.74 3.23 -12.25
C GLY A 98 -4.96 3.85 -12.94
N LYS A 99 -6.12 3.87 -12.27
CA LYS A 99 -7.33 4.51 -12.79
C LYS A 99 -7.14 6.01 -12.99
N LEU A 100 -6.57 6.71 -12.02
CA LEU A 100 -6.31 8.16 -12.13
C LEU A 100 -5.30 8.47 -13.24
N GLN A 101 -4.26 7.65 -13.39
CA GLN A 101 -3.29 7.78 -14.48
C GLN A 101 -3.96 7.57 -15.85
N GLN A 102 -4.87 6.60 -15.98
CA GLN A 102 -5.69 6.41 -17.18
C GLN A 102 -6.64 7.60 -17.44
N GLU A 103 -7.10 8.29 -16.39
CA GLU A 103 -7.86 9.55 -16.47
C GLU A 103 -6.96 10.77 -16.78
N GLY A 104 -5.66 10.58 -17.00
CA GLY A 104 -4.70 11.64 -17.36
C GLY A 104 -4.13 12.42 -16.18
N GLN A 105 -4.35 11.96 -14.94
CA GLN A 105 -3.79 12.61 -13.76
C GLN A 105 -2.31 12.26 -13.57
N ASP A 106 -1.47 13.26 -13.35
CA ASP A 106 -0.04 13.07 -13.05
C ASP A 106 0.18 12.74 -11.56
N ILE A 107 -0.19 11.54 -11.15
CA ILE A 107 0.01 11.02 -9.79
C ILE A 107 0.91 9.79 -9.82
N ALA A 108 1.78 9.63 -8.81
CA ALA A 108 2.65 8.45 -8.68
C ALA A 108 2.38 7.66 -7.41
N LEU A 109 2.56 6.34 -7.49
CA LEU A 109 2.63 5.46 -6.33
C LEU A 109 4.10 5.29 -5.92
N VAL A 110 4.41 5.47 -4.63
CA VAL A 110 5.72 5.14 -4.06
C VAL A 110 5.52 4.03 -3.05
N GLN A 111 5.91 2.82 -3.39
CA GLN A 111 5.89 1.70 -2.46
C GLN A 111 7.07 1.81 -1.49
N PHE A 112 6.81 1.56 -0.21
CA PHE A 112 7.79 1.67 0.85
C PHE A 112 7.90 0.35 1.61
N ALA A 113 9.14 -0.13 1.80
CA ALA A 113 9.42 -1.35 2.53
C ALA A 113 9.30 -1.13 4.05
N THR A 114 8.42 -1.89 4.71
CA THR A 114 8.05 -1.70 6.12
C THR A 114 9.22 -1.89 7.10
N ASP A 115 10.25 -2.65 6.72
CA ASP A 115 11.49 -2.84 7.50
C ASP A 115 12.40 -1.60 7.52
N ARG A 116 12.09 -0.58 6.72
CA ARG A 116 12.92 0.64 6.54
C ARG A 116 12.29 1.92 7.07
N LEU A 117 11.27 1.84 7.95
CA LEU A 117 10.51 2.99 8.47
C LEU A 117 11.36 4.16 8.98
N LYS A 118 12.56 3.92 9.52
CA LYS A 118 13.50 4.97 9.97
C LYS A 118 13.93 5.93 8.87
N THR A 119 13.88 5.50 7.61
CA THR A 119 14.32 6.25 6.41
C THR A 119 13.19 7.06 5.77
N LEU A 120 11.97 6.99 6.32
CA LEU A 120 10.82 7.73 5.83
C LEU A 120 11.03 9.27 5.80
N PRO A 121 11.72 9.90 6.78
CA PRO A 121 12.05 11.32 6.70
C PRO A 121 12.93 11.70 5.50
N ASP A 122 13.85 10.80 5.08
CA ASP A 122 14.73 11.03 3.93
C ASP A 122 13.92 11.04 2.64
N LEU A 123 12.98 10.10 2.51
CA LEU A 123 12.03 10.06 1.40
C LEU A 123 11.13 11.31 1.37
N PHE A 124 10.64 11.78 2.51
CA PHE A 124 9.90 13.05 2.56
C PHE A 124 10.77 14.24 2.13
N THR A 125 12.05 14.26 2.50
CA THR A 125 12.97 15.30 2.05
C THR A 125 13.15 15.27 0.54
N LEU A 126 13.26 14.07 -0.06
CA LEU A 126 13.34 13.87 -1.51
C LEU A 126 12.08 14.32 -2.26
N LEU A 127 10.90 14.07 -1.72
CA LEU A 127 9.61 14.42 -2.34
C LEU A 127 9.18 15.87 -2.09
N ARG A 128 9.82 16.58 -1.15
CA ARG A 128 9.50 17.96 -0.79
C ARG A 128 9.72 18.90 -1.98
N GLY A 129 8.78 19.82 -2.17
CA GLY A 129 8.86 20.85 -3.23
C GLY A 129 8.61 20.33 -4.64
N LYS A 130 8.31 19.03 -4.81
CA LYS A 130 7.86 18.47 -6.09
C LYS A 130 6.40 18.85 -6.33
N LYS A 131 6.07 19.22 -7.56
CA LYS A 131 4.69 19.56 -7.95
C LYS A 131 3.81 18.33 -8.12
N ARG A 132 4.41 17.20 -8.49
CA ARG A 132 3.71 15.93 -8.68
C ARG A 132 3.16 15.42 -7.34
N PRO A 133 1.88 15.01 -7.28
CA PRO A 133 1.33 14.31 -6.14
C PRO A 133 1.80 12.86 -6.05
N PHE A 134 2.08 12.38 -4.83
CA PHE A 134 2.55 11.04 -4.54
C PHE A 134 1.67 10.38 -3.47
N ILE A 135 1.27 9.13 -3.74
CA ILE A 135 0.73 8.23 -2.73
C ILE A 135 1.87 7.36 -2.23
N LEU A 136 2.24 7.53 -0.97
CA LEU A 136 3.23 6.69 -0.30
C LEU A 136 2.52 5.49 0.32
N PHE A 137 2.82 4.29 -0.18
CA PHE A 137 2.15 3.06 0.20
C PHE A 137 3.04 2.18 1.07
N ILE A 138 2.57 1.89 2.29
CA ILE A 138 3.20 0.96 3.24
C ILE A 138 2.29 -0.26 3.40
N ASP A 139 2.81 -1.45 3.08
CA ASP A 139 2.06 -2.71 3.14
C ASP A 139 2.25 -3.45 4.48
N ASP A 140 1.17 -4.07 4.95
CA ASP A 140 1.12 -4.96 6.12
C ASP A 140 1.81 -4.40 7.36
N LEU A 141 1.46 -3.18 7.75
CA LEU A 141 1.98 -2.57 8.97
C LEU A 141 1.46 -3.34 10.20
N GLY A 142 2.36 -4.09 10.83
CA GLY A 142 2.13 -4.85 12.05
C GLY A 142 2.37 -3.99 13.29
N PHE A 143 1.34 -3.84 14.13
CA PHE A 143 1.36 -2.91 15.27
C PHE A 143 1.79 -3.53 16.62
N ASP A 144 2.13 -4.82 16.69
CA ASP A 144 2.22 -5.51 18.00
C ASP A 144 3.63 -5.72 18.55
N ASP A 145 4.71 -5.50 17.78
CA ASP A 145 6.08 -5.74 18.28
C ASP A 145 7.12 -4.74 17.77
N ALA A 146 6.69 -3.64 17.15
CA ALA A 146 7.62 -2.68 16.59
C ALA A 146 8.22 -1.82 17.70
N GLY A 147 9.48 -2.07 18.04
CA GLY A 147 10.31 -1.26 18.94
C GLY A 147 10.40 0.22 18.51
N GLY A 148 11.59 0.70 18.13
CA GLY A 148 11.78 2.13 17.78
C GLY A 148 10.93 2.63 16.60
N ASP A 149 10.56 1.74 15.68
CA ASP A 149 10.04 2.11 14.35
C ASP A 149 8.57 2.55 14.37
N ALA A 150 7.71 1.89 15.16
CA ALA A 150 6.33 2.34 15.33
C ALA A 150 6.22 3.64 16.12
N ARG A 151 7.18 3.93 17.01
CA ARG A 151 7.24 5.21 17.73
C ARG A 151 7.65 6.34 16.79
N ALA A 152 8.64 6.13 15.93
CA ALA A 152 9.05 7.09 14.91
C ALA A 152 7.91 7.39 13.92
N PHE A 153 7.22 6.35 13.45
CA PHE A 153 6.06 6.48 12.58
C PHE A 153 4.89 7.22 13.25
N ARG A 154 4.61 6.93 14.53
CA ARG A 154 3.63 7.68 15.33
C ARG A 154 3.98 9.15 15.45
N SER A 155 5.23 9.48 15.74
CA SER A 155 5.68 10.88 15.85
C SER A 155 5.52 11.64 14.53
N LEU A 156 5.78 10.97 13.40
CA LEU A 156 5.60 11.53 12.06
C LEU A 156 4.11 11.82 11.78
N LEU A 157 3.20 10.91 12.15
CA LEU A 157 1.75 11.13 12.04
C LEU A 157 1.22 12.23 12.97
N GLN A 158 1.88 12.47 14.11
CA GLN A 158 1.53 13.55 15.06
C GLN A 158 2.00 14.94 14.59
N GLY A 159 2.76 15.03 13.49
CA GLY A 159 3.15 16.31 12.89
C GLY A 159 4.23 17.09 13.66
N SER A 160 4.91 16.48 14.63
CA SER A 160 5.79 17.21 15.57
C SER A 160 7.20 17.49 15.05
N ALA A 161 7.62 16.95 13.91
CA ALA A 161 9.01 17.12 13.42
C ALA A 161 9.16 17.38 11.91
N THR A 162 8.14 17.12 11.10
CA THR A 162 8.22 17.30 9.65
C THR A 162 6.87 17.78 9.17
N ALA A 163 6.80 19.01 8.65
CA ALA A 163 5.56 19.54 8.07
C ALA A 163 5.02 18.55 7.02
N ARG A 164 3.72 18.21 7.15
CA ARG A 164 3.03 17.31 6.20
C ARG A 164 3.17 17.93 4.81
N LEU A 165 3.63 17.15 3.84
CA LEU A 165 3.83 17.65 2.48
C LEU A 165 2.47 17.75 1.79
N ASP A 166 2.18 18.87 1.13
CA ASP A 166 0.90 19.07 0.45
C ASP A 166 0.69 18.07 -0.70
N ASN A 167 1.79 17.66 -1.34
CA ASN A 167 1.80 16.74 -2.46
C ASN A 167 1.96 15.26 -2.07
N VAL A 168 1.98 14.90 -0.78
CA VAL A 168 2.17 13.50 -0.37
C VAL A 168 1.07 13.05 0.59
N ARG A 169 0.43 11.90 0.31
CA ARG A 169 -0.43 11.22 1.28
C ARG A 169 0.04 9.80 1.53
N LEU A 170 -0.12 9.39 2.78
CA LEU A 170 0.30 8.10 3.29
C LEU A 170 -0.88 7.13 3.28
N TYR A 171 -0.72 6.01 2.57
CA TYR A 171 -1.69 4.94 2.46
C TYR A 171 -1.09 3.69 3.10
N VAL A 172 -1.75 3.16 4.13
CA VAL A 172 -1.20 2.07 4.95
C VAL A 172 -2.19 0.93 4.96
N THR A 173 -1.72 -0.31 4.76
CA THR A 173 -2.56 -1.49 4.99
C THR A 173 -2.20 -2.15 6.31
N SER A 174 -3.20 -2.71 7.00
CA SER A 174 -2.98 -3.54 8.17
C SER A 174 -3.91 -4.75 8.19
N ASN A 175 -3.36 -5.88 8.61
CA ASN A 175 -4.09 -7.14 8.69
C ASN A 175 -4.86 -7.33 10.01
N ARG A 176 -4.81 -6.37 10.95
CA ARG A 176 -5.55 -6.45 12.21
C ARG A 176 -6.94 -5.82 12.12
N ARG A 177 -7.95 -6.58 12.56
CA ARG A 177 -9.36 -6.12 12.71
C ARG A 177 -9.60 -5.24 13.93
N HIS A 178 -8.67 -5.22 14.89
CA HIS A 178 -8.86 -4.60 16.22
C HIS A 178 -8.26 -3.18 16.31
N ILE A 179 -8.18 -2.46 15.19
CA ILE A 179 -7.68 -1.08 15.17
C ILE A 179 -8.82 -0.07 15.30
N VAL A 180 -10.06 -0.48 15.02
CA VAL A 180 -11.27 0.37 15.03
C VAL A 180 -12.33 -0.30 15.91
N PRO A 181 -13.07 0.44 16.77
CA PRO A 181 -13.99 -0.16 17.72
C PRO A 181 -15.08 -0.98 17.02
N ARG A 182 -15.37 -2.17 17.58
CA ARG A 182 -16.72 -2.74 17.51
C ARG A 182 -17.46 -2.29 18.77
N ASN A 183 -18.74 -1.99 18.63
CA ASN A 183 -19.62 -1.73 19.77
C ASN A 183 -19.49 -2.88 20.79
N MET A 184 -19.37 -2.46 22.06
CA MET A 184 -19.02 -3.24 23.23
C MET A 184 -19.90 -4.46 23.44
N GLY A 185 -19.26 -5.60 23.70
CA GLY A 185 -19.77 -6.71 24.49
C GLY A 185 -18.66 -7.10 25.46
N GLU A 186 -18.94 -7.01 26.75
CA GLU A 186 -18.03 -7.24 27.88
C GLU A 186 -17.36 -8.63 27.83
N GLN A 187 -16.07 -8.72 28.20
CA GLN A 187 -15.54 -9.60 29.26
C GLN A 187 -14.00 -9.65 29.32
N ASP A 188 -13.51 -9.32 30.52
CA ASP A 188 -12.36 -9.86 31.28
C ASP A 188 -10.95 -9.97 30.65
N ASP A 189 -10.12 -8.96 30.93
CA ASP A 189 -8.77 -9.11 31.52
C ASP A 189 -8.18 -7.71 31.84
N PRO A 190 -7.86 -7.36 33.11
CA PRO A 190 -7.54 -5.99 33.47
C PRO A 190 -6.02 -5.72 33.38
N ILE A 191 -5.69 -4.56 32.79
CA ILE A 191 -4.44 -3.80 32.86
C ILE A 191 -3.59 -3.82 31.57
N ASN A 192 -3.07 -4.94 31.04
CA ASN A 192 -2.18 -4.87 29.84
C ASN A 192 -2.87 -4.86 28.46
N LYS A 193 -4.14 -5.31 28.37
CA LYS A 193 -4.86 -5.36 27.08
C LYS A 193 -5.48 -4.02 26.70
N ARG A 194 -5.89 -3.21 27.69
CA ARG A 194 -6.53 -1.91 27.46
C ARG A 194 -5.53 -0.91 26.86
N ASP A 195 -4.33 -0.82 27.44
CA ASP A 195 -3.27 0.08 26.95
C ASP A 195 -2.85 -0.23 25.51
N VAL A 196 -2.74 -1.51 25.13
CA VAL A 196 -2.42 -1.93 23.75
C VAL A 196 -3.57 -1.66 22.78
N VAL A 197 -4.83 -1.75 23.23
CA VAL A 197 -6.01 -1.41 22.42
C VAL A 197 -6.11 0.11 22.26
N ASP A 198 -5.92 0.88 23.33
CA ASP A 198 -5.93 2.34 23.32
C ASP A 198 -4.79 2.90 22.43
N ASP A 199 -3.60 2.29 22.45
CA ASP A 199 -2.49 2.68 21.57
C ASP A 199 -2.77 2.40 20.08
N LYS A 200 -3.49 1.31 19.78
CA LYS A 200 -3.93 0.98 18.42
C LYS A 200 -5.02 1.92 17.93
N MET A 201 -5.95 2.30 18.81
CA MET A 201 -6.99 3.31 18.54
C MET A 201 -6.36 4.68 18.30
N ALA A 202 -5.41 5.09 19.15
CA ALA A 202 -4.73 6.38 19.05
C ALA A 202 -3.95 6.58 17.74
N LEU A 203 -3.56 5.49 17.07
CA LEU A 203 -2.94 5.53 15.74
C LEU A 203 -3.99 5.58 14.63
N SER A 204 -5.06 4.78 14.72
CA SER A 204 -6.17 4.79 13.75
C SER A 204 -6.75 6.20 13.60
N ASP A 205 -6.93 6.90 14.70
CA ASP A 205 -7.50 8.25 14.76
C ASP A 205 -6.64 9.31 14.06
N ARG A 206 -5.40 8.98 13.67
CA ARG A 206 -4.51 9.88 12.91
C ARG A 206 -4.73 9.83 11.41
N PHE A 207 -5.41 8.79 10.93
CA PHE A 207 -5.80 8.67 9.53
C PHE A 207 -7.16 9.33 9.34
N GLY A 208 -7.21 10.33 8.47
CA GLY A 208 -8.47 11.03 8.19
C GLY A 208 -9.48 10.20 7.40
N LEU A 209 -9.03 9.09 6.80
CA LEU A 209 -9.89 8.11 6.17
C LEU A 209 -9.47 6.70 6.60
N SER A 210 -10.41 5.95 7.18
CA SER A 210 -10.20 4.57 7.63
C SER A 210 -11.19 3.64 6.92
N LEU A 211 -10.68 2.69 6.15
CA LEU A 211 -11.45 1.79 5.28
C LEU A 211 -11.36 0.35 5.79
N GLY A 212 -12.50 -0.20 6.23
CA GLY A 212 -12.61 -1.57 6.69
C GLY A 212 -12.84 -2.56 5.55
N PHE A 213 -12.04 -3.62 5.51
CA PHE A 213 -12.15 -4.74 4.59
C PHE A 213 -12.52 -6.03 5.33
N HIS A 214 -13.71 -6.54 5.08
CA HIS A 214 -14.28 -7.66 5.83
C HIS A 214 -14.05 -9.00 5.14
N ASN A 215 -14.39 -10.10 5.84
CA ASN A 215 -14.38 -11.41 5.20
C ASN A 215 -15.36 -11.43 4.03
N ILE A 216 -14.97 -12.15 2.99
CA ILE A 216 -15.76 -12.34 1.78
C ILE A 216 -16.59 -13.61 2.00
N ASP A 217 -17.91 -13.50 1.83
CA ASP A 217 -18.80 -14.66 1.83
C ASP A 217 -18.74 -15.41 0.49
N GLN A 218 -19.57 -16.43 0.32
CA GLN A 218 -19.54 -17.23 -0.91
C GLN A 218 -20.03 -16.45 -2.13
N ASP A 219 -21.08 -15.65 -1.97
CA ASP A 219 -21.69 -14.93 -3.08
C ASP A 219 -20.76 -13.83 -3.58
N ALA A 220 -20.12 -13.09 -2.66
CA ALA A 220 -19.10 -12.12 -3.00
C ALA A 220 -17.85 -12.78 -3.61
N TYR A 221 -17.46 -13.97 -3.14
CA TYR A 221 -16.36 -14.73 -3.77
C TYR A 221 -16.68 -15.11 -5.22
N LEU A 222 -17.88 -15.65 -5.46
CA LEU A 222 -18.34 -16.00 -6.80
C LEU A 222 -18.50 -14.77 -7.70
N ALA A 223 -18.93 -13.63 -7.15
CA ALA A 223 -19.00 -12.37 -7.88
C ALA A 223 -17.61 -11.90 -8.33
N ILE A 224 -16.58 -12.02 -7.48
CA ILE A 224 -15.20 -11.70 -7.85
C ILE A 224 -14.70 -12.63 -8.96
N VAL A 225 -14.92 -13.94 -8.83
CA VAL A 225 -14.55 -14.91 -9.87
C VAL A 225 -15.26 -14.58 -11.18
N SER A 226 -16.56 -14.30 -11.12
CA SER A 226 -17.37 -13.93 -12.28
C SER A 226 -16.86 -12.66 -12.97
N GLY A 227 -16.48 -11.63 -12.21
CA GLY A 227 -15.92 -10.39 -12.74
C GLY A 227 -14.64 -10.63 -13.54
N TYR A 228 -13.70 -11.40 -12.99
CA TYR A 228 -12.48 -11.78 -13.72
C TYR A 228 -12.78 -12.68 -14.92
N ALA A 229 -13.64 -13.69 -14.74
CA ALA A 229 -14.04 -14.62 -15.77
C ALA A 229 -14.65 -13.91 -16.99
N ALA A 230 -15.55 -12.96 -16.76
CA ALA A 230 -16.14 -12.14 -17.80
C ALA A 230 -15.08 -11.29 -18.52
N HIS A 231 -14.17 -10.66 -17.78
CA HIS A 231 -13.11 -9.82 -18.35
C HIS A 231 -12.18 -10.61 -19.29
N TYR A 232 -11.77 -11.82 -18.89
CA TYR A 232 -10.88 -12.68 -19.68
C TYR A 232 -11.61 -13.66 -20.60
N SER A 233 -12.94 -13.58 -20.71
CA SER A 233 -13.76 -14.53 -21.47
C SER A 233 -13.52 -16.00 -21.08
N LEU A 234 -13.36 -16.25 -19.78
CA LEU A 234 -13.12 -17.57 -19.19
C LEU A 234 -14.44 -18.13 -18.62
N PRO A 235 -15.14 -19.07 -19.29
CA PRO A 235 -16.23 -19.81 -18.66
C PRO A 235 -15.70 -20.58 -17.45
N PHE A 236 -16.49 -20.59 -16.38
CA PHE A 236 -16.18 -21.30 -15.15
C PHE A 236 -17.45 -21.95 -14.59
N ASP A 237 -17.26 -23.00 -13.78
CA ASP A 237 -18.33 -23.60 -12.99
C ASP A 237 -18.30 -23.01 -11.57
N PRO A 238 -19.38 -22.35 -11.10
CA PRO A 238 -19.47 -21.87 -9.73
C PRO A 238 -19.22 -22.93 -8.66
N GLN A 239 -19.62 -24.19 -8.89
CA GLN A 239 -19.39 -25.27 -7.93
C GLN A 239 -17.90 -25.60 -7.81
N GLU A 240 -17.20 -25.68 -8.94
CA GLU A 240 -15.75 -25.89 -8.97
C GLU A 240 -15.01 -24.73 -8.28
N ALA A 241 -15.42 -23.48 -8.53
CA ALA A 241 -14.85 -22.31 -7.88
C ALA A 241 -14.99 -22.38 -6.35
N VAL A 242 -16.14 -22.81 -5.84
CA VAL A 242 -16.38 -22.99 -4.39
C VAL A 242 -15.54 -24.15 -3.84
N GLN A 243 -15.41 -25.25 -4.56
CA GLN A 243 -14.58 -26.37 -4.17
C GLN A 243 -13.10 -25.94 -4.07
N TRP A 244 -12.62 -25.16 -5.05
CA TRP A 244 -11.28 -24.58 -5.03
C TRP A 244 -11.03 -23.75 -3.76
N ALA A 245 -11.95 -22.84 -3.42
CA ALA A 245 -11.84 -22.04 -2.20
C ALA A 245 -11.84 -22.89 -0.91
N THR A 246 -12.66 -23.94 -0.90
CA THR A 246 -12.74 -24.90 0.22
C THR A 246 -11.40 -25.62 0.41
N VAL A 247 -10.80 -26.15 -0.66
CA VAL A 247 -9.48 -26.81 -0.62
C VAL A 247 -8.38 -25.85 -0.17
N ARG A 248 -8.45 -24.58 -0.57
CA ARG A 248 -7.51 -23.52 -0.13
C ARG A 248 -7.79 -23.02 1.29
N GLY A 249 -8.86 -23.45 1.94
CA GLY A 249 -9.21 -23.09 3.31
C GLY A 249 -9.63 -21.64 3.52
N SER A 250 -9.89 -20.87 2.45
CA SER A 250 -10.34 -19.48 2.58
C SER A 250 -11.05 -18.96 1.33
N ARG A 251 -11.98 -18.03 1.55
CA ARG A 251 -12.59 -17.21 0.50
C ARG A 251 -11.96 -15.82 0.54
N SER A 252 -11.24 -15.48 -0.51
CA SER A 252 -10.58 -14.18 -0.63
C SER A 252 -10.41 -13.81 -2.10
N GLY A 253 -10.25 -12.51 -2.39
CA GLY A 253 -9.93 -12.05 -3.75
C GLY A 253 -8.64 -12.64 -4.29
N ARG A 254 -7.66 -12.91 -3.41
CA ARG A 254 -6.42 -13.65 -3.77
C ARG A 254 -6.73 -15.07 -4.25
N VAL A 255 -7.56 -15.81 -3.51
CA VAL A 255 -7.94 -17.18 -3.89
C VAL A 255 -8.78 -17.19 -5.17
N ALA A 256 -9.66 -16.20 -5.35
CA ALA A 256 -10.42 -16.03 -6.58
C ALA A 256 -9.49 -15.78 -7.78
N TRP A 257 -8.50 -14.90 -7.65
CA TRP A 257 -7.49 -14.68 -8.69
C TRP A 257 -6.69 -15.94 -9.01
N GLN A 258 -6.27 -16.70 -8.00
CA GLN A 258 -5.57 -17.98 -8.20
C GLN A 258 -6.43 -19.00 -8.97
N TYR A 259 -7.75 -19.04 -8.73
CA TYR A 259 -8.66 -19.87 -9.50
C TYR A 259 -8.78 -19.41 -10.96
N VAL A 260 -8.85 -18.10 -11.21
CA VAL A 260 -8.87 -17.53 -12.56
C VAL A 260 -7.58 -17.85 -13.32
N VAL A 261 -6.42 -17.75 -12.67
CA VAL A 261 -5.12 -18.13 -13.24
C VAL A 261 -5.09 -19.63 -13.59
N GLU A 262 -5.62 -20.49 -12.72
CA GLU A 262 -5.77 -21.92 -13.00
C GLU A 262 -6.64 -22.17 -14.25
N LEU A 263 -7.78 -21.49 -14.35
CA LEU A 263 -8.67 -21.60 -15.52
C LEU A 263 -7.99 -21.14 -16.82
N ALA A 264 -7.29 -20.01 -16.79
CA ALA A 264 -6.54 -19.49 -17.93
C ALA A 264 -5.43 -20.47 -18.34
N GLY A 265 -4.69 -21.01 -17.37
CA GLY A 265 -3.64 -21.99 -17.58
C GLY A 265 -4.13 -23.26 -18.27
N ARG A 266 -5.27 -23.82 -17.84
CA ARG A 266 -5.92 -24.98 -18.47
C ARG A 266 -6.30 -24.74 -19.93
N LYS A 267 -6.54 -23.48 -20.30
CA LYS A 267 -6.87 -23.06 -21.68
C LYS A 267 -5.65 -22.60 -22.50
N GLY A 268 -4.45 -22.62 -21.92
CA GLY A 268 -3.25 -22.10 -22.57
C GLY A 268 -3.29 -20.59 -22.83
N MET A 269 -4.08 -19.84 -22.05
CA MET A 269 -4.22 -18.40 -22.19
C MET A 269 -3.22 -17.66 -21.31
N ARG A 270 -2.66 -16.57 -21.84
CA ARG A 270 -1.88 -15.60 -21.06
C ARG A 270 -2.80 -14.49 -20.58
N ILE A 271 -2.81 -14.23 -19.28
CA ILE A 271 -3.54 -13.15 -18.61
C ILE A 271 -2.59 -12.34 -17.73
#